data_AF-A0A524LNJ7-F1
#
_entry.id   AF-A0A524LNJ7-F1
#
_cell.length_a   1.000
_cell.length_b   1.000
_cell.length_c   1.000
_cell.angle_alpha   90.00
_cell.angle_beta   90.00
_cell.angle_gamma   90.00
#
_symmetry.space_group_name_H-M   'P 1'
#
loop_
_entity.id
_entity.type
_entity.pdbx_description
1 polymer ?
#
loop_
_entity_poly.entity_id
_entity_poly.type
_entity_poly.pdbx_seq_one_letter_code
_entity_poly.pdbx_strand_id
1 'polypeptide(L)'
;MNATSTTLQVWIKELLDNSILSVNSTVPAYEAAKLMENSKAGAIVVLENQVPVGLVTNRDLTVKIIAHSYPSDTPLRRIMSTPL
;
A
#
# COMPACT_ATOMS: atom_id res chain seq x y z
N MET A 1 -35.88 29.22 -7.63
CA MET A 1 -35.68 27.89 -8.25
C MET A 1 -34.65 27.17 -7.42
N ASN A 2 -35.07 26.24 -6.57
CA ASN A 2 -34.19 25.62 -5.57
C ASN A 2 -33.58 24.36 -6.19
N ALA A 3 -32.27 24.37 -6.39
CA ALA A 3 -31.54 23.20 -6.87
C ALA A 3 -31.59 22.10 -5.79
N THR A 4 -32.33 21.03 -6.05
CA THR A 4 -32.29 19.80 -5.25
C THR A 4 -30.94 19.13 -5.46
N SER A 5 -30.08 19.14 -4.43
CA SER A 5 -28.83 18.38 -4.42
C SER A 5 -29.17 16.91 -4.16
N THR A 6 -29.02 16.06 -5.18
CA THR A 6 -29.16 14.61 -5.03
C THR A 6 -27.87 14.04 -4.46
N THR A 7 -27.92 13.49 -3.25
CA THR A 7 -26.79 12.76 -2.65
C THR A 7 -26.76 11.33 -3.18
N LEU A 8 -25.66 10.94 -3.83
CA LEU A 8 -25.37 9.56 -4.19
C LEU A 8 -24.79 8.83 -2.96
N GLN A 9 -25.46 7.77 -2.50
CA GLN A 9 -24.93 6.86 -1.50
C GLN A 9 -24.42 5.60 -2.20
N VAL A 10 -23.13 5.31 -2.04
CA VAL A 10 -22.47 4.12 -2.58
C VAL A 10 -21.74 3.43 -1.45
N TRP A 11 -21.78 2.10 -1.37
CA TRP A 11 -21.03 1.37 -0.36
C TRP A 11 -19.55 1.35 -0.74
N ILE A 12 -18.64 1.58 0.21
CA ILE A 12 -17.19 1.54 -0.05
C ILE A 12 -16.78 0.21 -0.70
N LYS A 13 -17.38 -0.90 -0.30
CA LYS A 13 -17.14 -2.24 -0.89
C LYS A 13 -17.42 -2.30 -2.40
N GLU A 14 -18.30 -1.45 -2.92
CA GLU A 14 -18.65 -1.36 -4.34
C GLU A 14 -17.61 -0.57 -5.14
N LEU A 15 -16.76 0.19 -4.44
CA LEU A 15 -15.65 0.96 -5.02
C LEU A 15 -14.30 0.27 -4.85
N LEU A 16 -14.22 -0.76 -3.99
CA LEU A 16 -12.99 -1.50 -3.74
C LEU A 16 -12.77 -2.57 -4.80
N ASP A 17 -11.62 -2.52 -5.46
CA ASP A 17 -11.11 -3.64 -6.23
C ASP A 17 -10.67 -4.74 -5.25
N ASN A 18 -11.17 -5.97 -5.40
CA ASN A 18 -10.98 -7.04 -4.41
C ASN A 18 -9.54 -7.63 -4.40
N SER A 19 -8.64 -7.11 -5.22
CA SER A 19 -7.25 -7.57 -5.34
C SER A 19 -6.32 -6.78 -4.42
N ILE A 20 -6.42 -6.99 -3.11
CA ILE A 20 -5.45 -6.43 -2.16
C ILE A 20 -4.11 -7.17 -2.32
N LEU A 21 -3.11 -6.47 -2.83
CA LEU A 21 -1.75 -6.98 -2.88
C LEU A 21 -1.15 -7.00 -1.46
N SER A 22 -0.74 -8.18 -1.01
CA SER A 22 -0.13 -8.35 0.31
C SER A 22 1.11 -9.23 0.25
N VAL A 23 2.09 -8.95 1.12
CA VAL A 23 3.37 -9.68 1.18
C VAL A 23 3.89 -9.78 2.61
N ASN A 24 4.86 -10.67 2.85
CA ASN A 24 5.50 -10.82 4.15
C ASN A 24 6.39 -9.60 4.51
N SER A 25 6.49 -9.25 5.79
CA SER A 25 7.31 -8.14 6.31
C SER A 25 8.81 -8.25 6.03
N THR A 26 9.29 -9.44 5.67
CA THR A 26 10.67 -9.70 5.26
C THR A 26 10.96 -9.40 3.79
N VAL A 27 9.93 -9.18 2.95
CA VAL A 27 10.13 -8.89 1.52
C VAL A 27 11.00 -7.64 1.35
N PRO A 28 11.97 -7.65 0.43
CA PRO A 28 12.79 -6.48 0.14
C PRO A 28 12.00 -5.37 -0.58
N ALA A 29 12.35 -4.11 -0.33
CA ALA A 29 11.67 -2.96 -0.93
C ALA A 29 11.69 -2.95 -2.47
N TYR A 30 12.78 -3.41 -3.11
CA TYR A 30 12.84 -3.50 -4.57
C TYR A 30 11.82 -4.52 -5.14
N GLU A 31 11.55 -5.59 -4.41
CA GLU A 31 10.62 -6.63 -4.85
C GLU A 31 9.18 -6.13 -4.70
N ALA A 32 8.89 -5.44 -3.59
CA ALA A 32 7.63 -4.73 -3.41
C ALA A 32 7.37 -3.71 -4.53
N ALA A 33 8.39 -2.94 -4.94
CA ALA A 33 8.27 -2.00 -6.05
C ALA A 33 7.90 -2.70 -7.37
N LYS A 34 8.54 -3.83 -7.68
CA LYS A 34 8.22 -4.65 -8.87
C LYS A 34 6.79 -5.21 -8.83
N LEU A 35 6.35 -5.66 -7.65
CA LEU A 35 4.99 -6.16 -7.49
C LEU A 35 3.95 -5.04 -7.67
N MET A 36 4.21 -3.83 -7.14
CA MET A 36 3.36 -2.65 -7.36
C MET A 36 3.28 -2.28 -8.84
N GLU A 37 4.41 -2.27 -9.56
CA GLU A 37 4.46 -2.01 -11.01
C GLU A 37 3.61 -3.02 -11.79
N ASN A 38 3.84 -4.32 -11.56
CA ASN A 38 3.17 -5.40 -12.30
C ASN A 38 1.66 -5.48 -12.03
N SER A 39 1.24 -5.14 -10.80
CA SER A 39 -0.17 -5.18 -10.38
C SER A 39 -0.90 -3.85 -10.58
N LYS A 40 -0.17 -2.77 -10.96
CA LYS A 40 -0.67 -1.39 -10.94
C LYS A 40 -1.18 -0.93 -9.56
N ALA A 41 -0.71 -1.58 -8.48
CA ALA A 41 -1.08 -1.22 -7.12
C ALA A 41 -0.25 -0.02 -6.63
N GLY A 42 -0.90 0.94 -5.97
CA GLY A 42 -0.21 2.07 -5.32
C GLY A 42 0.26 1.79 -3.89
N ALA A 43 -0.14 0.65 -3.32
CA ALA A 43 0.17 0.26 -1.97
C ALA A 43 0.18 -1.27 -1.82
N ILE A 44 0.91 -1.76 -0.82
CA ILE A 44 1.03 -3.17 -0.44
C ILE A 44 0.75 -3.28 1.06
N VAL A 45 -0.13 -4.21 1.41
CA VAL A 45 -0.36 -4.60 2.80
C VAL A 45 0.76 -5.55 3.25
N VAL A 46 1.40 -5.22 4.36
CA VAL A 46 2.48 -6.01 4.94
C VAL A 46 1.92 -6.94 6.01
N LEU A 47 2.24 -8.22 5.90
CA LEU A 47 1.77 -9.28 6.77
C LEU A 47 2.89 -9.87 7.64
N GLU A 48 2.54 -10.25 8.86
CA GLU A 48 3.31 -11.16 9.71
C GLU A 48 2.36 -12.26 10.22
N ASN A 49 2.73 -13.54 10.05
CA ASN A 49 1.89 -14.67 10.44
C ASN A 49 0.44 -14.57 9.93
N GLN A 50 0.27 -14.14 8.67
CA GLN A 50 -1.04 -13.89 8.02
C GLN A 50 -1.87 -12.74 8.63
N VAL A 51 -1.29 -11.95 9.54
CA VAL A 51 -1.92 -10.79 10.15
C VAL A 51 -1.39 -9.51 9.48
N PRO A 52 -2.25 -8.59 9.02
CA PRO A 52 -1.83 -7.27 8.57
C PRO A 52 -1.17 -6.48 9.71
N VAL A 53 0.07 -6.04 9.48
CA VAL A 53 0.85 -5.28 10.48
C VAL A 53 1.29 -3.90 9.99
N GLY A 54 1.17 -3.63 8.68
CA GLY A 54 1.53 -2.33 8.13
C GLY A 54 1.17 -2.15 6.67
N LEU A 55 1.42 -0.95 6.17
CA LEU A 55 1.21 -0.56 4.78
C LEU A 55 2.47 0.08 4.21
N VAL A 56 2.82 -0.26 2.97
CA VAL A 56 3.87 0.41 2.20
C VAL A 56 3.25 1.01 0.95
N THR A 57 3.54 2.27 0.66
CA THR A 57 3.06 2.99 -0.52
C THR A 57 4.22 3.39 -1.44
N ASN A 58 3.89 3.84 -2.66
CA ASN A 58 4.89 4.48 -3.54
C ASN A 58 5.65 5.61 -2.84
N ARG A 59 4.99 6.39 -1.97
CA ARG A 59 5.63 7.46 -1.19
C ARG A 59 6.68 6.91 -0.23
N ASP A 60 6.42 5.78 0.43
CA ASP A 60 7.40 5.15 1.33
C ASP A 60 8.65 4.73 0.55
N LEU A 61 8.48 4.15 -0.64
CA LEU A 61 9.60 3.80 -1.53
C LEU A 61 10.37 5.06 -1.95
N THR A 62 9.67 6.09 -2.45
CA THR A 62 10.31 7.34 -2.89
C THR A 62 11.04 8.06 -1.76
N VAL A 63 10.45 8.16 -0.56
CA VAL A 63 11.05 8.92 0.54
C VAL A 63 12.12 8.11 1.26
N LYS A 64 11.83 6.86 1.64
CA LYS A 64 12.73 6.09 2.50
C LYS A 64 13.85 5.41 1.70
N ILE A 65 13.54 4.81 0.56
CA ILE A 65 14.56 4.14 -0.28
C ILE A 65 15.34 5.15 -1.10
N ILE A 66 14.66 6.03 -1.85
CA ILE A 66 15.34 6.96 -2.76
C ILE A 66 15.87 8.19 -2.01
N ALA A 67 14.99 8.99 -1.41
CA ALA A 67 15.41 10.27 -0.82
C ALA A 67 16.31 10.11 0.41
N HIS A 68 16.07 9.09 1.25
CA HIS A 68 16.92 8.79 2.41
C HIS A 68 17.99 7.72 2.15
N SER A 69 18.12 7.25 0.90
CA SER A 69 19.16 6.29 0.49
C SER A 69 19.20 5.01 1.34
N TYR A 70 18.04 4.53 1.81
CA TYR A 70 18.00 3.19 2.40
C TYR A 70 18.32 2.16 1.31
N PRO A 71 19.08 1.09 1.62
CA PRO A 71 19.35 0.02 0.66
C PRO A 71 18.06 -0.52 0.04
N SER A 72 18.07 -0.80 -1.26
CA SER A 72 16.87 -1.29 -1.97
C SER A 72 16.43 -2.68 -1.50
N ASP A 73 17.33 -3.44 -0.87
CA ASP A 73 17.07 -4.72 -0.22
C ASP A 73 16.53 -4.57 1.23
N THR A 74 16.28 -3.34 1.70
CA THR A 74 15.69 -3.07 3.01
C THR A 74 14.36 -3.81 3.16
N PRO A 75 14.17 -4.61 4.23
CA PRO A 75 12.91 -5.31 4.49
C PRO A 75 11.74 -4.34 4.72
N LEU A 76 10.56 -4.67 4.21
CA LEU A 76 9.37 -3.82 4.32
C LEU A 76 9.02 -3.42 5.75
N ARG A 77 9.25 -4.28 6.76
CA ARG A 77 9.04 -3.92 8.18
C ARG A 77 9.77 -2.65 8.63
N ARG A 78 10.87 -2.27 7.96
CA ARG A 78 11.65 -1.08 8.30
C ARG A 78 11.12 0.20 7.66
N ILE A 79 10.29 0.07 6.63
CA ILE A 79 9.79 1.21 5.85
C ILE A 79 8.27 1.32 5.81
N MET A 80 7.54 0.33 6.31
CA MET A 80 6.09 0.39 6.40
C MET A 80 5.61 1.42 7.44
N SER A 81 4.38 1.88 7.29
CA SER A 81 3.66 2.61 8.33
C SER A 81 2.86 1.62 9.19
N THR A 82 2.84 1.84 10.51
CA THR A 82 2.26 0.94 11.52
C THR A 82 1.61 1.73 12.66
N PRO A 83 0.65 1.15 13.42
CA PRO A 83 -0.09 -0.08 13.11
C PRO A 83 -1.11 0.16 11.99
N LEU A 84 -1.68 -0.92 11.46
CA LEU A 84 -2.95 -0.87 10.71
C LEU A 84 -4.13 -0.84 11.67
#